data_AF-A0A0R3XD50-F1
#
_entry.id   AF-A0A0R3XD50-F1
#
_cell.length_a   1.000
_cell.length_b   1.000
_cell.length_c   1.000
_cell.angle_alpha   90.00
_cell.angle_beta   90.00
_cell.angle_gamma   90.00
#
_symmetry.space_group_name_H-M   'P 1'
#
loop_
_entity.id
_entity.type
_entity.pdbx_description
1 polymer ?
#
loop_
_entity_poly.entity_id
_entity_poly.type
_entity_poly.pdbx_seq_one_letter_code
_entity_poly.pdbx_strand_id
1 'polypeptide(L)'
;LQVHKQQFKDYDSTLANLGSHLDAVSRGDSDKTLVLANGLFLESTIEVNTFFKKALEKHFHADTHMVNFASNSEEARKQINAWVSDHTCKKIPDLMPRNSIDSQTRLVLANAIYFKGTWEKVFHREATTNWPFQTLHNGEVQVPMMSDNGVYEMCSFDELGASALKIPFKL
;
A
#
# COMPACT_ATOMS: atom_id res chain seq x y z
N LEU A 1 27.49 -16.52 22.43
CA LEU A 1 27.87 -16.29 21.02
C LEU A 1 27.12 -17.18 20.01
N GLN A 2 26.80 -18.45 20.34
CA GLN A 2 26.05 -19.35 19.45
C GLN A 2 24.52 -19.08 19.44
N VAL A 3 23.94 -18.72 20.58
CA VAL A 3 22.50 -18.42 20.73
C VAL A 3 22.06 -17.23 19.85
N HIS A 4 22.87 -16.17 19.79
CA HIS A 4 22.56 -15.02 18.93
C HIS A 4 22.53 -15.38 17.43
N LYS A 5 23.45 -16.23 16.95
CA LYS A 5 23.51 -16.60 15.52
C LYS A 5 22.31 -17.42 15.05
N GLN A 6 21.73 -18.25 15.93
CA GLN A 6 20.55 -19.05 15.59
C GLN A 6 19.30 -18.17 15.47
N GLN A 7 19.14 -17.21 16.40
CA GLN A 7 18.07 -16.20 16.35
C GLN A 7 18.11 -15.38 15.06
N PHE A 8 19.30 -14.94 14.61
CA PHE A 8 19.43 -14.19 13.36
C PHE A 8 19.12 -15.01 12.10
N LYS A 9 19.38 -16.33 12.10
CA LYS A 9 19.02 -17.21 10.97
C LYS A 9 17.51 -17.33 10.78
N ASP A 10 16.75 -17.36 11.87
CA ASP A 10 15.28 -17.41 11.83
C ASP A 10 14.68 -16.07 11.37
N TYR A 11 15.34 -14.95 11.68
CA TYR A 11 14.96 -13.64 11.13
C TYR A 11 15.22 -13.56 9.63
N ASP A 12 16.39 -13.99 9.15
CA ASP A 12 16.71 -13.97 7.71
C ASP A 12 15.73 -14.82 6.89
N SER A 13 15.37 -16.01 7.37
CA SER A 13 14.41 -16.87 6.69
C SER A 13 12.99 -16.29 6.69
N THR A 14 12.58 -15.66 7.79
CA THR A 14 11.28 -14.98 7.89
C THR A 14 11.19 -13.78 6.95
N LEU A 15 12.22 -12.93 6.92
CA LEU A 15 12.28 -11.77 6.02
C LEU A 15 12.34 -12.20 4.56
N ALA A 16 13.07 -13.28 4.25
CA ALA A 16 13.10 -13.86 2.91
C ALA A 16 11.73 -14.40 2.48
N ASN A 17 11.01 -15.07 3.38
CA ASN A 17 9.66 -15.58 3.09
C ASN A 17 8.70 -14.42 2.79
N LEU A 18 8.66 -13.41 3.67
CA LEU A 18 7.80 -12.24 3.47
C LEU A 18 8.13 -11.48 2.18
N GLY A 19 9.42 -11.30 1.88
CA GLY A 19 9.84 -10.69 0.62
C GLY A 19 9.41 -11.50 -0.61
N SER A 20 9.46 -12.83 -0.54
CA SER A 20 9.01 -13.66 -1.65
C SER A 20 7.50 -13.59 -1.89
N HIS A 21 6.70 -13.40 -0.83
CA HIS A 21 5.27 -13.13 -0.96
C HIS A 21 5.01 -11.75 -1.56
N LEU A 22 5.79 -10.73 -1.16
CA LEU A 22 5.70 -9.39 -1.76
C LEU A 22 5.99 -9.42 -3.27
N ASP A 23 7.05 -10.14 -3.66
CA ASP A 23 7.41 -10.35 -5.07
C ASP A 23 6.33 -11.12 -5.84
N ALA A 24 5.66 -12.07 -5.18
CA ALA A 24 4.59 -12.84 -5.79
C ALA A 24 3.35 -11.98 -6.08
N VAL A 25 3.02 -11.02 -5.21
CA VAL A 25 1.86 -10.13 -5.38
C VAL A 25 2.03 -9.22 -6.60
N SER A 26 3.24 -8.70 -6.84
CA SER A 26 3.52 -7.85 -8.01
C SER A 26 3.85 -8.65 -9.27
N ARG A 27 3.87 -9.99 -9.20
CA ARG A 27 4.32 -10.83 -10.31
C ARG A 27 3.28 -10.82 -11.43
N GLY A 28 3.72 -10.47 -12.63
CA GLY A 28 2.88 -10.50 -13.82
C GLY A 28 2.11 -9.20 -14.07
N ASP A 29 2.24 -8.19 -13.22
CA ASP A 29 1.66 -6.85 -13.44
C ASP A 29 2.55 -6.02 -14.38
N SER A 30 2.51 -6.31 -15.68
CA SER A 30 3.29 -5.57 -16.68
C SER A 30 2.83 -4.12 -16.86
N ASP A 31 1.56 -3.88 -16.58
CA ASP A 31 0.91 -2.58 -16.78
C ASP A 31 1.12 -1.62 -15.61
N LYS A 32 1.90 -2.02 -14.59
CA LYS A 32 2.14 -1.27 -13.34
C LYS A 32 0.83 -0.81 -12.70
N THR A 33 -0.17 -1.68 -12.73
CA THR A 33 -1.46 -1.46 -12.09
C THR A 33 -1.33 -1.49 -10.58
N LEU A 34 -0.33 -2.18 -10.03
CA LEU A 34 0.02 -2.27 -8.63
C LEU A 34 1.41 -1.68 -8.38
N VAL A 35 1.47 -0.71 -7.49
CA VAL A 35 2.72 -0.14 -6.98
C VAL A 35 2.80 -0.49 -5.49
N LEU A 36 3.90 -1.16 -5.12
CA LEU A 36 4.28 -1.43 -3.73
C LEU A 36 5.57 -0.68 -3.45
N ALA A 37 5.52 0.33 -2.58
CA ALA A 37 6.67 1.15 -2.26
C ALA A 37 6.92 1.15 -0.75
N ASN A 38 8.16 0.87 -0.37
CA ASN A 38 8.63 0.94 1.00
C ASN A 38 9.74 1.99 1.08
N GLY A 39 9.68 2.87 2.08
CA GLY A 39 10.64 3.95 2.28
C GLY A 39 11.16 3.95 3.71
N LEU A 40 12.47 3.94 3.87
CA LEU A 40 13.17 4.13 5.13
C LEU A 40 13.78 5.53 5.15
N PHE A 41 13.24 6.42 5.97
CA PHE A 41 13.74 7.78 6.14
C PHE A 41 14.49 7.89 7.46
N LEU A 42 15.78 8.18 7.40
CA LEU A 42 16.68 8.20 8.54
C LEU A 42 17.15 9.63 8.83
N GLU A 43 17.27 9.97 10.10
CA GLU A 43 18.00 11.17 10.50
C GLU A 43 19.42 11.11 9.93
N SER A 44 19.83 12.19 9.27
CA SER A 44 21.09 12.36 8.57
C SER A 44 22.32 12.08 9.43
N THR A 45 22.24 12.31 10.74
CA THR A 45 23.35 12.10 11.69
C THR A 45 23.40 10.68 12.27
N ILE A 46 22.47 9.79 11.90
CA ILE A 46 22.40 8.43 12.44
C ILE A 46 22.94 7.41 11.44
N GLU A 47 23.87 6.59 11.93
CA GLU A 47 24.25 5.35 11.27
C GLU A 47 23.39 4.20 11.78
N VAL A 48 22.54 3.67 10.89
CA VAL A 48 21.79 2.43 11.15
C VAL A 48 22.63 1.24 10.70
N ASN A 49 22.52 0.15 11.45
CA ASN A 49 23.17 -1.12 11.17
C ASN A 49 23.04 -1.52 9.69
N THR A 50 24.18 -1.78 9.04
CA THR A 50 24.26 -2.08 7.60
C THR A 50 23.48 -3.34 7.22
N PHE A 51 23.41 -4.35 8.09
CA PHE A 51 22.63 -5.56 7.84
C PHE A 51 21.13 -5.24 7.80
N PHE A 52 20.64 -4.37 8.67
CA PHE A 52 19.24 -3.94 8.66
C PHE A 52 18.88 -3.21 7.36
N LYS A 53 19.70 -2.25 6.91
CA LYS A 53 19.48 -1.55 5.63
C LYS A 53 19.42 -2.52 4.45
N LYS A 54 20.42 -3.41 4.36
CA LYS A 54 20.50 -4.42 3.30
C LYS A 54 19.33 -5.40 3.32
N ALA A 55 18.84 -5.77 4.50
CA ALA A 55 17.68 -6.65 4.62
C ALA A 55 16.40 -5.96 4.09
N LEU A 56 16.20 -4.69 4.42
CA LEU A 56 15.05 -3.92 3.91
C LEU A 56 15.12 -3.68 2.41
N GLU A 57 16.28 -3.28 1.88
CA GLU A 57 16.51 -3.12 0.45
C GLU A 57 16.25 -4.44 -0.31
N LYS A 58 16.79 -5.56 0.20
CA LYS A 58 16.72 -6.86 -0.49
C LYS A 58 15.32 -7.49 -0.44
N HIS A 59 14.65 -7.43 0.70
CA HIS A 59 13.42 -8.20 0.93
C HIS A 59 12.14 -7.36 0.80
N PHE A 60 12.24 -6.05 0.91
CA PHE A 60 11.08 -5.15 0.86
C PHE A 60 11.20 -4.11 -0.25
N HIS A 61 12.28 -4.14 -1.04
CA HIS A 61 12.58 -3.14 -2.07
C HIS A 61 12.53 -1.72 -1.51
N ALA A 62 12.99 -1.57 -0.25
CA ALA A 62 12.85 -0.31 0.46
C ALA A 62 13.90 0.71 -0.01
N ASP A 63 13.45 1.90 -0.40
CA ASP A 63 14.32 3.04 -0.65
C ASP A 63 14.82 3.62 0.68
N THR A 64 16.13 3.78 0.84
CA THR A 64 16.68 4.48 2.01
C THR A 64 16.98 5.94 1.68
N HIS A 65 16.40 6.85 2.46
CA HIS A 65 16.58 8.29 2.35
C HIS A 65 17.18 8.85 3.64
N MET A 66 18.18 9.71 3.52
CA MET A 66 18.72 10.47 4.66
C MET A 66 18.05 11.84 4.67
N VAL A 67 17.40 12.19 5.78
CA VAL A 67 16.64 13.44 5.96
C VAL A 67 17.03 14.12 7.27
N ASN A 68 16.76 15.43 7.40
CA ASN A 68 17.14 16.20 8.59
C ASN A 68 15.92 16.49 9.47
N PHE A 69 15.52 15.53 10.30
CA PHE A 69 14.48 15.73 11.31
C PHE A 69 14.96 16.68 12.41
N ALA A 70 16.18 16.50 12.91
CA ALA A 70 16.69 17.20 14.09
C ALA A 70 16.72 18.73 13.94
N SER A 71 17.10 19.23 12.75
CA SER A 71 17.20 20.66 12.47
C SER A 71 16.08 21.17 11.57
N ASN A 72 15.40 20.31 10.81
CA ASN A 72 14.37 20.72 9.85
C ASN A 72 13.25 19.68 9.63
N SER A 73 12.59 19.29 10.71
CA SER A 73 11.52 18.27 10.70
C SER A 73 10.40 18.56 9.70
N GLU A 74 10.01 19.82 9.50
CA GLU A 74 8.96 20.17 8.53
C GLU A 74 9.37 19.93 7.08
N GLU A 75 10.65 20.12 6.73
CA GLU A 75 11.13 19.79 5.39
C GLU A 75 11.23 18.28 5.20
N ALA A 76 11.72 17.54 6.21
CA ALA A 76 11.72 16.08 6.18
C ALA A 76 10.29 15.52 6.01
N ARG A 77 9.29 16.11 6.69
CA ARG A 77 7.87 15.74 6.55
C ARG A 77 7.38 15.91 5.11
N LYS A 78 7.72 17.04 4.48
CA LYS A 78 7.36 17.31 3.07
C LYS A 78 8.03 16.33 2.11
N GLN A 79 9.29 15.97 2.35
CA GLN A 79 10.01 14.98 1.52
C GLN A 79 9.34 13.61 1.59
N ILE A 80 8.96 13.16 2.80
CA ILE A 80 8.21 11.90 2.98
C ILE A 80 6.88 11.95 2.23
N ASN A 81 6.11 13.03 2.40
CA ASN A 81 4.82 13.19 1.71
C ASN A 81 4.97 13.28 0.20
N ALA A 82 6.00 13.96 -0.32
CA ALA A 82 6.28 14.01 -1.74
C ALA A 82 6.59 12.60 -2.29
N TRP A 83 7.46 11.85 -1.61
CA TRP A 83 7.79 10.47 -1.98
C TRP A 83 6.54 9.57 -1.97
N VAL A 84 5.70 9.63 -0.94
CA VAL A 84 4.43 8.87 -0.89
C VAL A 84 3.49 9.29 -2.02
N SER A 85 3.37 10.59 -2.27
CA SER A 85 2.53 11.15 -3.32
C SER A 85 2.96 10.65 -4.69
N ASP A 86 4.27 10.64 -4.98
CA ASP A 86 4.82 10.11 -6.24
C ASP A 86 4.49 8.63 -6.43
N HIS A 87 4.71 7.81 -5.38
CA HIS A 87 4.43 6.37 -5.43
C HIS A 87 2.95 6.01 -5.46
N THR A 88 2.06 6.96 -5.17
CA THR A 88 0.60 6.76 -5.15
C THR A 88 -0.11 7.48 -6.28
N CYS A 89 0.61 7.85 -7.35
CA CYS A 89 0.07 8.63 -8.47
C CYS A 89 -0.72 9.87 -7.99
N LYS A 90 -0.17 10.55 -6.97
CA LYS A 90 -0.70 11.75 -6.32
C LYS A 90 -2.01 11.55 -5.55
N LYS A 91 -2.44 10.31 -5.28
CA LYS A 91 -3.67 10.02 -4.52
C LYS A 91 -3.52 10.21 -3.01
N ILE A 92 -2.31 10.07 -2.48
CA ILE A 92 -2.02 10.31 -1.06
C ILE A 92 -0.99 11.46 -0.96
N PRO A 93 -1.43 12.72 -1.07
CA PRO A 93 -0.52 13.87 -1.07
C PRO A 93 -0.01 14.29 0.30
N ASP A 94 -0.72 13.96 1.38
CA ASP A 94 -0.39 14.37 2.75
C ASP A 94 -0.61 13.19 3.70
N LEU A 95 0.29 12.19 3.65
CA LEU A 95 0.24 11.04 4.54
C LEU A 95 0.54 11.47 5.99
N MET A 96 1.59 12.25 6.17
CA MET A 96 2.09 12.73 7.45
C MET A 96 1.52 14.12 7.72
N PRO A 97 0.51 14.29 8.59
CA PRO A 97 -0.05 15.60 8.89
C PRO A 97 0.98 16.49 9.59
N ARG A 98 0.76 17.81 9.61
CA ARG A 98 1.64 18.74 10.34
C ARG A 98 1.78 18.31 11.81
N ASN A 99 2.97 18.52 12.38
CA ASN A 99 3.32 18.12 13.75
C ASN A 99 3.29 16.61 14.05
N SER A 100 3.18 15.74 13.04
CA SER A 100 3.29 14.27 13.22
C SER A 100 4.72 13.79 13.42
N ILE A 101 5.70 14.62 13.08
CA ILE A 101 7.12 14.41 13.33
C ILE A 101 7.75 15.70 13.86
N ASP A 102 8.87 15.55 14.56
CA ASP A 102 9.54 16.62 15.27
C ASP A 102 11.08 16.44 15.24
N SER A 103 11.78 17.32 15.95
CA SER A 103 13.25 17.27 16.06
C SER A 103 13.79 16.09 16.85
N GLN A 104 12.95 15.31 17.53
CA GLN A 104 13.34 14.08 18.22
C GLN A 104 13.16 12.84 17.33
N THR A 105 12.44 12.97 16.23
CA THR A 105 12.27 11.90 15.24
C THR A 105 13.63 11.47 14.70
N ARG A 106 13.85 10.15 14.62
CA ARG A 106 15.10 9.53 14.15
C ARG A 106 14.95 8.65 12.93
N LEU A 107 13.76 8.10 12.75
CA LEU A 107 13.47 7.12 11.72
C LEU A 107 11.97 7.15 11.42
N VAL A 108 11.61 7.13 10.14
CA VAL A 108 10.25 6.90 9.66
C VAL A 108 10.28 5.75 8.66
N LEU A 109 9.42 4.76 8.86
CA LEU A 109 9.11 3.74 7.86
C LEU A 109 7.79 4.12 7.20
N ALA A 110 7.81 4.34 5.89
CA ALA A 110 6.61 4.60 5.10
C ALA A 110 6.34 3.42 4.17
N ASN A 111 5.09 2.96 4.15
CA ASN A 111 4.60 2.01 3.15
C ASN A 111 3.50 2.70 2.33
N ALA A 112 3.59 2.59 1.02
CA ALA A 112 2.63 3.14 0.09
C ALA A 112 2.22 2.07 -0.92
N ILE A 113 0.91 1.84 -1.03
CA ILE A 113 0.31 0.88 -1.95
C ILE A 113 -0.65 1.64 -2.84
N TYR A 114 -0.50 1.47 -4.16
CA TYR A 114 -1.42 2.02 -5.14
C TYR A 114 -1.86 0.93 -6.10
N PHE A 115 -3.16 0.84 -6.33
CA PHE A 115 -3.73 -0.12 -7.27
C PHE A 115 -4.73 0.58 -8.21
N LYS A 116 -4.59 0.31 -9.51
CA LYS A 116 -5.49 0.73 -10.58
C LYS A 116 -5.56 -0.33 -11.68
N GLY A 117 -6.39 -1.34 -11.47
CA GLY A 117 -6.70 -2.34 -12.48
C GLY A 117 -7.81 -1.90 -13.43
N THR A 118 -7.76 -2.42 -14.65
CA THR A 118 -8.90 -2.40 -15.58
C THR A 118 -9.69 -3.70 -15.37
N TRP A 119 -11.02 -3.64 -15.30
CA TRP A 119 -11.83 -4.86 -15.24
C TRP A 119 -11.63 -5.73 -16.47
N GLU A 120 -11.67 -7.06 -16.34
CA GLU A 120 -11.63 -7.98 -17.49
C GLU A 120 -12.85 -7.75 -18.40
N LYS A 121 -14.03 -7.57 -17.79
CA LYS A 121 -15.25 -7.10 -18.44
C LYS A 121 -15.55 -5.68 -17.96
N VAL A 122 -15.36 -4.70 -18.83
CA VAL A 122 -15.52 -3.28 -18.46
C VAL A 122 -17.00 -2.90 -18.38
N PHE A 123 -17.33 -2.04 -17.40
CA PHE A 123 -18.65 -1.41 -17.35
C PHE A 123 -18.76 -0.33 -18.41
N HIS A 124 -19.76 -0.43 -19.28
CA HIS A 124 -20.05 0.60 -20.26
C HIS A 124 -20.56 1.87 -19.57
N ARG A 125 -19.98 3.02 -19.91
CA ARG A 125 -20.33 4.30 -19.27
C ARG A 125 -21.79 4.67 -19.51
N GLU A 126 -22.32 4.33 -20.66
CA GLU A 126 -23.71 4.58 -21.08
C GLU A 126 -24.72 3.82 -20.22
N ALA A 127 -24.28 2.71 -19.60
CA ALA A 127 -25.10 1.94 -18.67
C ALA A 127 -25.03 2.47 -17.23
N THR A 128 -24.17 3.44 -16.94
CA THR A 128 -24.08 4.05 -15.61
C THR A 128 -25.20 5.06 -15.43
N THR A 129 -26.06 4.84 -14.42
CA THR A 129 -27.19 5.73 -14.12
C THR A 129 -27.25 6.05 -12.63
N ASN A 130 -27.84 7.19 -12.26
CA ASN A 130 -28.03 7.50 -10.85
C ASN A 130 -29.05 6.54 -10.25
N TRP A 131 -28.69 5.91 -9.13
CA TRP A 131 -29.53 4.95 -8.44
C TRP A 131 -29.53 5.18 -6.91
N PRO A 132 -30.66 4.93 -6.23
CA PRO A 132 -30.72 4.88 -4.77
C PRO A 132 -29.69 3.95 -4.12
N PHE A 133 -28.90 4.46 -3.18
CA PHE A 133 -28.05 3.68 -2.27
C PHE A 133 -28.50 3.88 -0.83
N GLN A 134 -28.79 2.77 -0.15
CA GLN A 134 -29.26 2.75 1.24
C GLN A 134 -28.08 2.85 2.21
N THR A 135 -28.13 3.82 3.11
CA THR A 135 -27.11 4.06 4.14
C THR A 135 -27.50 3.46 5.48
N LEU A 136 -26.53 3.32 6.40
CA LEU A 136 -26.72 2.67 7.71
C LEU A 136 -27.84 3.27 8.59
N HIS A 137 -28.21 4.54 8.38
CA HIS A 137 -29.22 5.24 9.19
C HIS A 137 -30.55 5.44 8.45
N ASN A 138 -30.92 4.51 7.55
CA ASN A 138 -32.10 4.60 6.68
C ASN A 138 -32.14 5.86 5.81
N GLY A 139 -30.97 6.48 5.57
CA GLY A 139 -30.83 7.56 4.61
C GLY A 139 -30.62 6.99 3.21
N GLU A 140 -31.12 7.69 2.21
CA GLU A 140 -30.89 7.35 0.81
C GLU A 140 -30.04 8.43 0.14
N VAL A 141 -29.04 8.01 -0.63
CA VAL A 141 -28.24 8.90 -1.47
C VAL A 141 -28.25 8.39 -2.91
N GLN A 142 -28.29 9.31 -3.87
CA GLN A 142 -28.16 8.96 -5.29
C GLN A 142 -26.68 8.78 -5.63
N VAL A 143 -26.31 7.62 -6.17
CA VAL A 143 -24.94 7.32 -6.61
C VAL A 143 -24.92 6.94 -8.09
N PRO A 144 -23.86 7.27 -8.85
CA PRO A 144 -23.68 6.76 -10.20
C PRO A 144 -23.43 5.25 -10.14
N MET A 145 -24.48 4.45 -10.35
CA MET A 145 -24.45 3.00 -10.28
C MET A 145 -24.05 2.42 -11.64
N MET A 146 -22.94 1.67 -11.66
CA MET A 146 -22.52 0.91 -12.83
C MET A 146 -23.38 -0.36 -12.95
N SER A 147 -23.72 -0.76 -14.17
CA SER A 147 -24.45 -2.01 -14.42
C SER A 147 -23.85 -2.78 -15.58
N ASP A 148 -23.83 -4.10 -15.46
CA ASP A 148 -23.49 -5.03 -16.52
C ASP A 148 -24.36 -6.29 -16.39
N ASN A 149 -24.75 -6.86 -17.53
CA ASN A 149 -25.50 -8.11 -17.61
C ASN A 149 -24.60 -9.19 -18.20
N GLY A 150 -23.87 -9.90 -17.33
CA GLY A 150 -22.88 -10.89 -17.72
C GLY A 150 -22.92 -12.17 -16.89
N VAL A 151 -22.15 -13.16 -17.32
CA VAL A 151 -21.88 -14.37 -16.53
C VAL A 151 -20.70 -14.10 -15.60
N TYR A 152 -20.93 -14.34 -14.30
CA TYR A 152 -19.96 -14.12 -13.23
C TYR A 152 -19.97 -15.32 -12.26
N GLU A 153 -18.82 -15.57 -11.63
CA GLU A 153 -18.74 -16.49 -10.51
C GLU A 153 -19.38 -15.85 -9.27
N MET A 154 -20.34 -16.54 -8.67
CA MET A 154 -21.10 -16.06 -7.51
C MET A 154 -21.33 -17.19 -6.51
N CYS A 155 -21.39 -16.87 -5.23
CA CYS A 155 -21.82 -17.77 -4.17
C CYS A 155 -22.79 -17.08 -3.21
N SER A 156 -23.67 -17.87 -2.58
CA SER A 156 -24.62 -17.41 -1.57
C SER A 156 -24.29 -18.02 -0.21
N PHE A 157 -24.48 -17.22 0.83
CA PHE A 157 -24.26 -17.55 2.23
C PHE A 157 -25.58 -17.33 2.98
N ASP A 158 -26.47 -18.32 2.93
CA ASP A 158 -27.83 -18.23 3.47
C ASP A 158 -27.84 -17.91 4.98
N GLU A 159 -26.90 -18.50 5.73
CA GLU A 159 -26.74 -18.25 7.18
C GLU A 159 -26.42 -16.78 7.51
N LEU A 160 -25.82 -16.06 6.56
CA LEU A 160 -25.47 -14.64 6.68
C LEU A 160 -26.49 -13.73 5.97
N GLY A 161 -27.44 -14.30 5.23
CA GLY A 161 -28.32 -13.55 4.33
C GLY A 161 -27.55 -12.74 3.28
N ALA A 162 -26.43 -13.28 2.78
CA ALA A 162 -25.50 -12.55 1.92
C ALA A 162 -25.10 -13.34 0.66
N SER A 163 -24.59 -12.64 -0.36
CA SER A 163 -24.00 -13.22 -1.56
C SER A 163 -22.67 -12.53 -1.90
N ALA A 164 -21.74 -13.25 -2.51
CA ALA A 164 -20.48 -12.71 -3.01
C ALA A 164 -20.36 -12.93 -4.52
N LEU A 165 -19.88 -11.90 -5.22
CA LEU A 165 -19.67 -11.87 -6.66
C LEU A 165 -18.19 -11.62 -6.94
N LYS A 166 -17.58 -12.44 -7.79
CA LYS A 166 -16.19 -12.26 -8.24
C LYS A 166 -16.18 -11.47 -9.55
N ILE A 167 -15.53 -10.30 -9.52
CA ILE A 167 -15.31 -9.46 -10.70
C ILE A 167 -13.78 -9.39 -10.94
N PRO A 168 -13.26 -10.09 -11.96
CA PRO A 168 -11.83 -10.13 -12.22
C PRO A 168 -11.31 -8.85 -12.88
N PHE A 169 -10.06 -8.49 -12.56
CA PHE A 169 -9.29 -7.50 -13.31
C PHE A 169 -8.61 -8.16 -14.51
N LYS A 170 -8.39 -7.38 -15.56
CA LYS A 170 -7.48 -7.71 -16.65
C LYS A 170 -6.06 -7.79 -16.09
N LEU A 171 -5.38 -8.91 -16.38
CA LEU A 171 -3.95 -9.11 -16.12
C LEU A 171 -3.10 -8.42 -17.18
#